data_AF-A0A9D6R319-F1
#
_entry.id   AF-A0A9D6R319-F1
#
_cell.length_a   1.000
_cell.length_b   1.000
_cell.length_c   1.000
_cell.angle_alpha   90.00
_cell.angle_beta   90.00
_cell.angle_gamma   90.00
#
_symmetry.space_group_name_H-M   'P 1'
#
loop_
_entity.id
_entity.type
_entity.pdbx_description
1 polymer ?
#
loop_
_entity_poly.entity_id
_entity_poly.type
_entity_poly.pdbx_seq_one_letter_code
_entity_poly.pdbx_strand_id
1 'polypeptide(L)'
;ALSWFPLIAYIVLGTIGFSAVGTLLASVAVNTKMNEVMLPILLFPVLTPLLIAAVKLTGGALQNAPFSENSTWLGILVAYDIIFLVVAFWVFEYVVEE
;
A
#
# COMPACT_ATOMS: atom_id res chain seq x y z
N ALA A 1 -25.28 -2.63 -14.14
CA ALA A 1 -24.13 -3.28 -14.79
C ALA A 1 -22.92 -3.00 -13.94
N LEU A 2 -22.21 -4.03 -13.47
CA LEU A 2 -20.99 -3.87 -12.68
C LEU A 2 -19.98 -3.09 -13.55
N SER A 3 -19.70 -1.84 -13.19
CA SER A 3 -18.66 -1.06 -13.87
C SER A 3 -17.31 -1.65 -13.46
N TRP A 4 -16.61 -2.29 -14.41
CA TRP A 4 -15.30 -2.90 -14.16
C TRP A 4 -14.19 -1.87 -13.93
N PHE A 5 -14.40 -0.64 -14.39
CA PHE A 5 -13.47 0.49 -14.28
C PHE A 5 -12.97 0.78 -12.85
N PRO A 6 -13.85 0.94 -11.84
CA PRO A 6 -13.42 1.17 -10.45
C PRO A 6 -12.60 0.01 -9.88
N LEU A 7 -12.93 -1.23 -10.23
CA LEU A 7 -12.19 -2.41 -9.76
C LEU A 7 -10.74 -2.40 -10.23
N ILE A 8 -10.53 -2.11 -11.52
CA ILE A 8 -9.18 -2.01 -12.09
C ILE A 8 -8.41 -0.88 -11.40
N ALA A 9 -9.03 0.28 -11.19
CA ALA A 9 -8.38 1.40 -10.51
C ALA A 9 -7.94 1.05 -9.07
N TYR A 10 -8.80 0.39 -8.30
CA TYR A 10 -8.49 0.01 -6.91
C TYR A 10 -7.38 -1.04 -6.83
N ILE A 11 -7.35 -2.00 -7.77
CA ILE A 11 -6.29 -3.02 -7.84
C ILE A 11 -4.95 -2.37 -8.20
N VAL A 12 -4.93 -1.45 -9.17
CA VAL A 12 -3.71 -0.75 -9.58
C VAL A 12 -3.15 0.09 -8.43
N LEU A 13 -3.99 0.89 -7.77
CA LEU A 13 -3.58 1.69 -6.59
C LEU A 13 -3.03 0.79 -5.48
N GLY A 14 -3.78 -0.25 -5.09
CA GLY A 14 -3.33 -1.18 -4.06
C GLY A 14 -2.01 -1.88 -4.40
N THR A 15 -1.77 -2.19 -5.68
CA THR A 15 -0.51 -2.79 -6.14
C THR A 15 0.65 -1.81 -6.05
N ILE A 16 0.43 -0.55 -6.40
CA ILE A 16 1.46 0.50 -6.29
C ILE A 16 1.89 0.67 -4.84
N GLY A 17 0.94 0.88 -3.92
CA GLY A 17 1.26 1.02 -2.49
C GLY A 17 1.93 -0.21 -1.90
N PHE A 18 1.44 -1.40 -2.24
CA PHE A 18 2.05 -2.66 -1.81
C PHE A 18 3.49 -2.80 -2.31
N SER A 19 3.73 -2.53 -3.60
CA SER A 19 5.06 -2.61 -4.20
C SER A 19 6.03 -1.60 -3.60
N ALA A 20 5.61 -0.35 -3.37
CA ALA A 20 6.44 0.68 -2.77
C ALA A 20 6.89 0.32 -1.34
N VAL A 21 5.94 -0.12 -0.51
CA VAL A 21 6.22 -0.58 0.87
C VAL A 21 7.12 -1.81 0.86
N GLY A 22 6.82 -2.79 0.01
CA GLY A 22 7.58 -4.03 -0.09
C GLY A 22 9.03 -3.79 -0.53
N THR A 23 9.24 -2.94 -1.54
CA THR A 23 10.57 -2.57 -2.02
C THR A 23 11.37 -1.83 -0.96
N LEU A 24 10.76 -0.86 -0.26
CA LEU A 24 11.41 -0.13 0.82
C LEU A 24 11.86 -1.03 1.97
N LEU A 25 10.97 -1.91 2.41
CA LEU A 25 11.29 -2.78 3.54
C LEU A 25 12.33 -3.82 3.12
N ALA A 26 12.29 -4.34 1.88
CA ALA A 26 13.34 -5.19 1.35
C ALA A 26 14.71 -4.48 1.29
N SER A 27 14.76 -3.21 0.87
CA SER A 27 16.02 -2.46 0.78
C SER A 27 16.63 -2.16 2.16
N VAL A 28 15.80 -1.83 3.16
CA VAL A 28 16.26 -1.65 4.54
C VAL A 28 16.74 -2.98 5.13
N ALA A 29 16.04 -4.09 4.85
CA ALA A 29 16.40 -5.42 5.33
C ALA A 29 17.80 -5.86 4.92
N VAL A 30 18.20 -5.55 3.69
CA VAL A 30 19.51 -5.92 3.14
C VAL A 30 20.65 -5.18 3.87
N ASN A 31 20.42 -3.96 4.35
CA ASN A 31 21.43 -3.14 5.03
C ASN A 31 21.49 -3.34 6.56
N THR A 32 20.39 -3.75 7.20
CA THR A 32 20.40 -4.04 8.65
C THR A 32 20.72 -5.51 8.95
N LYS A 33 21.93 -5.79 9.48
CA LYS A 33 22.38 -7.11 10.01
C LYS A 33 21.57 -7.66 11.22
N MET A 34 20.40 -7.10 11.55
CA MET A 34 19.61 -7.46 12.73
C MET A 34 18.31 -8.18 12.36
N ASN A 35 18.38 -9.51 12.39
CA ASN A 35 17.29 -10.50 12.50
C ASN A 35 16.18 -10.43 11.45
N GLU A 36 16.20 -11.41 10.54
CA GLU A 36 15.17 -11.81 9.56
C GLU A 36 13.72 -11.85 10.09
N VAL A 37 13.53 -11.74 11.41
CA VAL A 37 12.23 -11.78 12.12
C VAL A 37 11.67 -10.38 12.43
N MET A 38 12.51 -9.34 12.50
CA MET A 38 12.05 -7.97 12.82
C MET A 38 11.35 -7.32 11.63
N LEU A 39 11.83 -7.60 10.41
CA LEU A 39 11.27 -7.05 9.19
C LEU A 39 9.82 -7.53 8.93
N PRO A 40 9.49 -8.84 9.00
CA PRO A 40 8.13 -9.32 8.83
C PRO A 40 7.16 -8.82 9.90
N ILE A 41 7.65 -8.67 11.15
CA ILE A 41 6.87 -8.15 12.28
C ILE A 41 6.49 -6.69 12.08
N LEU A 42 7.35 -5.88 11.46
CA LEU A 42 7.04 -4.48 11.12
C LEU A 42 6.27 -4.35 9.80
N LEU A 43 6.53 -5.23 8.82
CA LEU A 43 5.81 -5.32 7.55
C LEU A 43 4.31 -5.50 7.77
N PHE A 44 3.93 -6.42 8.65
CA PHE A 44 2.52 -6.74 8.89
C PHE A 44 1.68 -5.52 9.32
N PRO A 45 1.99 -4.81 10.43
CA PRO A 45 1.22 -3.65 10.87
C PRO A 45 1.26 -2.49 9.87
N VAL A 46 2.36 -2.34 9.11
CA VAL A 46 2.47 -1.32 8.07
C VAL A 46 1.56 -1.64 6.89
N LEU A 47 1.56 -2.89 6.40
CA LEU A 47 0.71 -3.32 5.28
C LEU A 47 -0.77 -3.42 5.65
N THR A 48 -1.11 -3.63 6.92
CA THR A 48 -2.50 -3.83 7.36
C THR A 48 -3.47 -2.72 6.90
N PRO A 49 -3.20 -1.42 7.13
CA PRO A 49 -4.09 -0.35 6.67
C PRO A 49 -4.30 -0.33 5.15
N LEU A 50 -3.25 -0.56 4.36
CA LEU A 50 -3.33 -0.66 2.90
C LEU A 50 -4.24 -1.83 2.49
N LEU A 51 -4.02 -3.02 3.08
CA LEU A 51 -4.82 -4.21 2.78
C LEU A 51 -6.29 -4.03 3.17
N ILE A 52 -6.58 -3.41 4.32
CA ILE A 52 -7.95 -3.13 4.74
C ILE A 52 -8.64 -2.20 3.74
N ALA A 53 -7.98 -1.11 3.31
CA ALA A 53 -8.54 -0.18 2.34
C ALA A 53 -8.81 -0.86 0.99
N ALA A 54 -7.87 -1.66 0.50
CA ALA A 54 -8.02 -2.40 -0.76
C ALA A 54 -9.17 -3.43 -0.70
N VAL A 55 -9.27 -4.21 0.38
CA VAL A 55 -10.35 -5.20 0.56
C VAL A 55 -11.72 -4.51 0.67
N LYS A 56 -11.80 -3.36 1.38
CA LYS A 56 -13.04 -2.60 1.50
C LYS A 56 -13.50 -2.03 0.16
N LEU A 57 -12.58 -1.44 -0.61
CA LEU A 57 -12.86 -0.87 -1.92
C LEU A 57 -13.28 -1.92 -2.96
N THR A 58 -12.57 -3.05 -2.98
CA THR A 58 -12.92 -4.17 -3.87
C THR A 58 -14.25 -4.81 -3.48
N GLY A 59 -14.51 -5.00 -2.18
CA GLY A 59 -15.80 -5.48 -1.66
C GLY A 59 -16.96 -4.54 -2.01
N GLY A 60 -16.78 -3.24 -1.81
CA GLY A 60 -17.76 -2.22 -2.17
C GLY A 60 -18.02 -2.17 -3.67
N ALA A 61 -16.99 -2.33 -4.51
CA ALA A 61 -17.14 -2.40 -5.96
C ALA A 61 -17.94 -3.64 -6.39
N LEU A 62 -17.66 -4.81 -5.82
CA LEU A 62 -18.39 -6.06 -6.12
C LEU A 62 -19.86 -6.00 -5.70
N GLN A 63 -20.16 -5.29 -4.61
CA GLN A 63 -21.53 -5.10 -4.12
C GLN A 63 -22.29 -3.97 -4.85
N ASN A 64 -21.66 -3.29 -5.80
CA ASN A 64 -22.18 -2.06 -6.42
C ASN A 64 -22.59 -1.00 -5.38
N ALA A 65 -21.83 -0.89 -4.30
CA ALA A 65 -22.08 0.09 -3.25
C ALA A 65 -21.90 1.53 -3.78
N PRO A 66 -22.63 2.51 -3.24
CA PRO A 66 -22.50 3.91 -3.62
C PRO A 66 -21.06 4.42 -3.46
N PHE A 67 -20.63 5.31 -4.36
CA PHE A 67 -19.30 5.91 -4.28
C PHE A 67 -19.06 6.66 -2.96
N SER A 68 -20.11 7.20 -2.32
CA SER A 68 -20.02 7.86 -1.02
C SER A 68 -19.45 6.94 0.07
N GLU A 69 -19.82 5.65 0.06
CA GLU A 69 -19.33 4.67 1.04
C GLU A 69 -17.87 4.25 0.77
N ASN A 70 -17.46 4.28 -0.50
CA ASN A 70 -16.10 3.95 -0.92
C ASN A 70 -15.12 5.13 -0.82
N SER A 71 -15.63 6.37 -0.85
CA SER A 71 -14.82 7.60 -0.91
C SER A 71 -13.82 7.73 0.25
N THR A 72 -14.24 7.39 1.47
CA THR A 72 -13.37 7.40 2.66
C THR A 72 -12.22 6.43 2.52
N TRP A 73 -12.49 5.19 2.11
CA TRP A 73 -11.46 4.15 1.96
C TRP A 73 -10.53 4.45 0.79
N LEU A 74 -11.05 5.08 -0.27
CA LEU A 74 -10.26 5.56 -1.40
C LEU A 74 -9.29 6.66 -0.96
N GLY A 75 -9.78 7.61 -0.15
CA GLY A 75 -8.93 8.65 0.44
C GLY A 75 -7.81 8.07 1.29
N ILE A 76 -8.10 7.04 2.10
CA ILE A 76 -7.09 6.33 2.90
C ILE A 76 -6.05 5.65 2.00
N LEU A 77 -6.50 4.93 0.96
CA LEU A 77 -5.59 4.23 0.03
C LEU A 77 -4.65 5.22 -0.69
N VAL A 78 -5.22 6.29 -1.25
CA VAL A 78 -4.45 7.31 -1.97
C VAL A 78 -3.49 8.05 -1.04
N ALA A 79 -3.93 8.44 0.17
CA ALA A 79 -3.07 9.10 1.14
C ALA A 79 -1.91 8.18 1.57
N TYR A 80 -2.20 6.90 1.79
CA TYR A 80 -1.20 5.91 2.13
C TYR A 80 -0.16 5.74 1.02
N ASP A 81 -0.60 5.61 -0.24
CA ASP A 81 0.28 5.49 -1.41
C ASP A 81 1.20 6.70 -1.54
N ILE A 82 0.66 7.92 -1.40
CA ILE A 82 1.45 9.16 -1.47
C ILE A 82 2.51 9.20 -0.37
N ILE A 83 2.13 8.91 0.87
CA ILE A 83 3.07 8.91 2.00
C ILE A 83 4.20 7.92 1.75
N PHE A 84 3.88 6.68 1.37
CA PHE A 84 4.90 5.66 1.18
C PHE A 84 5.75 5.87 -0.07
N LEU A 85 5.21 6.43 -1.15
CA LEU A 85 6.01 6.81 -2.31
C LEU A 85 7.00 7.93 -1.98
N VAL A 86 6.57 8.94 -1.22
CA VAL A 86 7.46 10.04 -0.80
C VAL A 86 8.54 9.54 0.16
N VAL A 87 8.16 8.73 1.15
CA VAL A 87 9.11 8.08 2.06
C VAL A 87 10.06 7.18 1.26
N ALA A 88 9.55 6.44 0.27
CA ALA A 88 10.38 5.58 -0.56
C ALA A 88 11.43 6.37 -1.32
N PHE A 89 11.00 7.47 -1.93
CA PHE A 89 11.88 8.37 -2.65
C PHE A 89 12.98 8.94 -1.76
N TRP A 90 12.67 9.38 -0.54
CA TRP A 90 13.66 9.94 0.40
C TRP A 90 14.61 8.88 0.97
N VAL A 91 14.08 7.71 1.36
CA VAL A 91 14.90 6.63 1.92
C VAL A 91 15.83 6.04 0.87
N PHE A 92 15.42 6.05 -0.41
CA PHE A 92 16.25 5.55 -1.51
C PHE A 92 17.57 6.32 -1.64
N GLU A 93 17.58 7.64 -1.47
CA GLU A 93 18.84 8.42 -1.44
C GLU A 93 19.77 7.94 -0.32
N TYR A 94 19.24 7.74 0.88
CA TYR A 94 20.03 7.26 2.02
C TYR A 94 20.55 5.82 1.83
N VAL A 95 19.75 4.94 1.23
CA VAL A 95 20.12 3.54 0.98
C VAL A 95 21.13 3.38 -0.17
N VAL A 96 21.13 4.29 -1.14
CA VAL A 96 22.04 4.24 -2.30
C VAL A 96 23.35 4.99 -2.05
N GLU A 97 23.39 5.94 -1.10
CA GLU A 97 24.63 6.60 -0.69
C GLU A 97 25.56 5.74 0.21
N GLU A 98 25.09 4.57 0.71
CA GLU A 98 25.92 3.52 1.31
C GLU A 98 26.38 2.46 0.28
#